data_AF-A0A9Q2P2S7-F1
#
_entry.id   AF-A0A9Q2P2S7-F1
#
_cell.length_a   1.000
_cell.length_b   1.000
_cell.length_c   1.000
_cell.angle_alpha   90.00
_cell.angle_beta   90.00
_cell.angle_gamma   90.00
#
_symmetry.space_group_name_H-M   'P 1'
#
loop_
_entity.id
_entity.type
_entity.pdbx_description
1 polymer ?
#
loop_
_entity_poly.entity_id
_entity_poly.type
_entity_poly.pdbx_seq_one_letter_code
_entity_poly.pdbx_strand_id
1 'polypeptide(L)'
;MTKLFASALALTVATTGAWAENHSSGEMATENTNSEMMDSTNMADNTSLDDATNLIRTRDITGGNVYTTNAANDEGWSMDTVYTEVSADWNDIGEIEDIILNKSGQMIGIVAEVGGFLDIADKHVMIPVSDVNLVAVDDRSYAFVTKFNEEELEQMKSVDEGFWN
;
A
#
# COMPACT_ATOMS: atom_id res chain seq x y z
N MET A 1 -30.05 5.62 -64.37
CA MET A 1 -29.73 6.44 -63.18
C MET A 1 -28.58 5.74 -62.48
N THR A 2 -27.37 6.24 -62.67
CA THR A 2 -26.12 5.63 -62.18
C THR A 2 -25.64 6.45 -60.98
N LYS A 3 -25.26 5.79 -59.88
CA LYS A 3 -24.51 6.41 -58.78
C LYS A 3 -23.29 5.54 -58.46
N LEU A 4 -22.17 6.24 -58.24
CA LEU A 4 -20.76 5.83 -58.20
C LEU A 4 -20.30 5.32 -56.82
N PHE A 5 -19.02 4.93 -56.76
CA PHE A 5 -17.99 5.06 -55.69
C PHE A 5 -17.26 3.71 -55.49
N ALA A 6 -16.09 3.44 -56.10
CA ALA A 6 -14.73 3.98 -55.94
C ALA A 6 -13.96 3.42 -54.72
N SER A 7 -12.88 2.67 -54.99
CA SER A 7 -11.71 2.58 -54.11
C SER A 7 -10.48 2.20 -54.95
N ALA A 8 -9.46 3.04 -54.92
CA ALA A 8 -8.20 2.88 -55.64
C ALA A 8 -7.06 2.70 -54.62
N LEU A 9 -6.20 1.71 -54.86
CA LEU A 9 -5.06 1.35 -54.02
C LEU A 9 -3.80 2.15 -54.41
N ALA A 10 -2.94 2.35 -53.41
CA ALA A 10 -1.88 3.34 -53.30
C ALA A 10 -0.72 3.26 -54.33
N LEU A 11 -0.14 4.42 -54.63
CA LEU A 11 1.08 4.62 -55.41
C LEU A 11 2.25 4.90 -54.45
N THR A 12 3.31 4.10 -54.53
CA THR A 12 4.58 4.28 -53.80
C THR A 12 5.47 5.32 -54.47
N VAL A 13 6.09 6.20 -53.68
CA VAL A 13 7.16 7.10 -54.13
C VAL A 13 8.39 6.86 -53.26
N ALA A 14 9.49 6.50 -53.92
CA ALA A 14 10.80 6.29 -53.35
C ALA A 14 11.50 7.63 -53.09
N THR A 15 12.28 7.72 -52.01
CA THR A 15 13.43 8.65 -51.95
C THR A 15 14.62 7.91 -51.35
N THR A 16 15.66 7.77 -52.16
CA THR A 16 16.99 7.29 -51.80
C THR A 16 17.81 8.45 -51.25
N GLY A 17 18.46 8.28 -50.10
CA GLY A 17 19.48 9.18 -49.58
C GLY A 17 20.56 8.39 -48.85
N ALA A 18 21.75 8.36 -49.43
CA ALA A 18 22.93 7.60 -49.00
C ALA A 18 23.80 8.38 -48.00
N TRP A 19 24.44 7.70 -47.05
CA TRP A 19 25.63 8.20 -46.32
C TRP A 19 26.63 7.06 -46.07
N ALA A 20 27.90 7.42 -46.16
CA ALA A 20 29.03 6.61 -46.60
C ALA A 20 29.70 5.73 -45.52
N GLU A 21 30.29 4.63 -45.99
CA GLU A 21 31.21 3.74 -45.26
C GLU A 21 32.59 4.38 -45.09
N ASN A 22 33.23 4.18 -43.93
CA ASN A 22 34.67 4.30 -43.78
C ASN A 22 35.17 3.26 -42.76
N HIS A 23 35.87 2.24 -43.25
CA HIS A 23 36.62 1.28 -42.45
C HIS A 23 38.11 1.43 -42.82
N SER A 24 38.96 1.77 -41.84
CA SER A 24 40.41 1.64 -41.93
C SER A 24 40.98 1.26 -40.56
N SER A 25 41.78 0.20 -40.59
CA SER A 25 42.46 -0.48 -39.49
C SER A 25 43.56 0.37 -38.81
N GLY A 26 43.77 0.17 -37.51
CA GLY A 26 44.95 0.64 -36.76
C GLY A 26 44.91 0.24 -35.28
N GLU A 27 46.04 -0.25 -34.76
CA GLU A 27 46.22 -0.96 -33.48
C GLU A 27 46.64 -0.06 -32.30
N MET A 28 46.36 -0.53 -31.08
CA MET A 28 47.06 -0.33 -29.78
C MET A 28 46.56 0.71 -28.74
N ALA A 29 46.53 0.21 -27.48
CA ALA A 29 46.73 0.86 -26.18
C ALA A 29 45.53 1.41 -25.36
N THR A 30 45.20 0.64 -24.30
CA THR A 30 44.88 1.03 -22.90
C THR A 30 44.24 2.38 -22.56
N GLU A 31 43.07 2.34 -21.90
CA GLU A 31 42.69 3.04 -20.64
C GLU A 31 41.19 2.73 -20.35
N ASN A 32 40.85 2.11 -19.22
CA ASN A 32 40.53 2.71 -17.91
C ASN A 32 39.04 3.11 -17.75
N THR A 33 38.41 2.51 -16.73
CA THR A 33 37.18 2.92 -16.03
C THR A 33 35.91 3.20 -16.83
N ASN A 34 34.91 2.33 -16.66
CA ASN A 34 33.66 2.85 -16.09
C ASN A 34 33.00 1.82 -15.17
N SER A 35 32.74 2.27 -13.96
CA SER A 35 32.07 1.54 -12.91
C SER A 35 30.63 1.24 -13.33
N GLU A 36 30.23 -0.03 -13.32
CA GLU A 36 28.82 -0.43 -13.27
C GLU A 36 28.28 -0.07 -11.88
N MET A 37 27.98 1.22 -11.66
CA MET A 37 27.04 1.64 -10.63
C MET A 37 25.65 1.59 -11.23
N MET A 38 25.10 0.37 -11.28
CA MET A 38 23.70 0.17 -11.61
C MET A 38 22.89 0.60 -10.39
N ASP A 39 22.47 1.86 -10.46
CA ASP A 39 21.16 2.36 -10.07
C ASP A 39 20.55 1.64 -8.86
N SER A 40 20.89 2.15 -7.68
CA SER A 40 20.04 2.01 -6.50
C SER A 40 18.69 2.63 -6.85
N THR A 41 17.79 1.81 -7.39
CA THR A 41 16.40 2.17 -7.62
C THR A 41 15.79 2.45 -6.25
N ASN A 42 15.94 3.69 -5.81
CA ASN A 42 15.22 4.23 -4.69
C ASN A 42 13.74 4.07 -5.04
N MET A 43 13.08 3.14 -4.37
CA MET A 43 11.64 3.08 -4.20
C MET A 43 11.19 4.32 -3.41
N ALA A 44 11.38 5.50 -3.99
CA ALA A 44 10.56 6.66 -3.68
C ALA A 44 9.28 6.42 -4.46
N ASP A 45 8.36 5.70 -3.81
CA ASP A 45 6.97 5.58 -4.21
C ASP A 45 6.46 6.98 -4.57
N ASN A 46 6.28 7.23 -5.86
CA ASN A 46 5.87 8.51 -6.43
C ASN A 46 4.36 8.66 -6.20
N THR A 47 3.97 8.77 -4.94
CA THR A 47 2.61 9.15 -4.53
C THR A 47 2.44 10.64 -4.81
N SER A 48 2.19 10.98 -6.08
CA SER A 48 1.71 12.32 -6.40
C SER A 48 0.36 12.52 -5.70
N LEU A 49 0.20 13.64 -4.98
CA LEU A 49 -1.08 14.06 -4.42
C LEU A 49 -2.17 14.25 -5.49
N ASP A 50 -1.79 14.24 -6.77
CA ASP A 50 -2.70 14.28 -7.91
C ASP A 50 -3.48 12.96 -8.11
N ASP A 51 -2.96 11.84 -7.59
CA ASP A 51 -3.61 10.53 -7.67
C ASP A 51 -4.30 10.17 -6.35
N ALA A 52 -5.36 10.93 -6.06
CA ALA A 52 -6.14 10.80 -4.83
C ALA A 52 -6.80 9.42 -4.64
N THR A 53 -6.82 8.56 -5.66
CA THR A 53 -7.39 7.21 -5.55
C THR A 53 -6.51 6.26 -4.75
N ASN A 54 -5.22 6.57 -4.59
CA ASN A 54 -4.27 5.78 -3.83
C ASN A 54 -3.99 6.34 -2.42
N LEU A 55 -4.74 7.36 -2.00
CA LEU A 55 -4.56 8.01 -0.71
C LEU A 55 -5.71 7.66 0.23
N ILE A 56 -5.36 7.23 1.44
CA ILE A 56 -6.31 6.96 2.51
C ILE A 56 -6.20 8.06 3.54
N ARG A 57 -7.32 8.69 3.91
CA ARG A 57 -7.32 9.71 4.97
C ARG A 57 -7.49 9.02 6.31
N THR A 58 -6.84 9.54 7.33
CA THR A 58 -7.01 9.05 8.72
C THR A 58 -8.46 8.99 9.15
N ARG A 59 -9.29 9.98 8.76
CA ARG A 59 -10.73 10.02 9.09
C ARG A 59 -11.54 8.85 8.51
N ASP A 60 -11.02 8.21 7.47
CA ASP A 60 -11.67 7.09 6.79
C ASP A 60 -11.29 5.76 7.48
N ILE A 61 -10.36 5.82 8.46
CA ILE A 61 -9.89 4.69 9.28
C ILE A 61 -10.38 4.83 10.73
N THR A 62 -10.22 6.00 11.33
CA THR A 62 -10.66 6.27 12.72
C THR A 62 -12.17 6.12 12.83
N GLY A 63 -12.63 5.40 13.85
CA GLY A 63 -14.02 4.97 14.04
C GLY A 63 -14.40 3.73 13.23
N GLY A 64 -13.45 3.09 12.54
CA GLY A 64 -13.62 1.80 11.90
C GLY A 64 -13.43 0.64 12.88
N ASN A 65 -13.90 -0.55 12.51
CA ASN A 65 -13.80 -1.74 13.37
C ASN A 65 -12.41 -2.36 13.39
N VAL A 66 -12.12 -3.08 14.49
CA VAL A 66 -11.00 -3.99 14.62
C VAL A 66 -11.53 -5.42 14.65
N TYR A 67 -11.07 -6.24 13.70
CA TYR A 67 -11.47 -7.63 13.56
C TYR A 67 -10.36 -8.60 13.95
N THR A 68 -10.75 -9.82 14.32
CA THR A 68 -9.86 -10.98 14.39
C THR A 68 -10.46 -12.17 13.64
N THR A 69 -9.60 -12.97 13.03
CA THR A 69 -10.03 -14.22 12.36
C THR A 69 -10.00 -15.43 13.29
N ASN A 70 -9.47 -15.28 14.52
CA ASN A 70 -9.09 -16.35 15.47
C ASN A 70 -8.07 -17.38 14.93
N ALA A 71 -8.07 -17.66 13.62
CA ALA A 71 -7.18 -18.57 12.90
C ALA A 71 -5.80 -17.96 12.60
N ALA A 72 -5.65 -16.64 12.73
CA ALA A 72 -4.42 -15.91 12.43
C ALA A 72 -3.18 -16.43 13.20
N ASN A 73 -3.37 -16.99 14.39
CA ASN A 73 -2.27 -17.59 15.17
C ASN A 73 -1.87 -18.99 14.68
N ASP A 74 -2.77 -19.72 14.00
CA ASP A 74 -2.54 -21.11 13.56
C ASP A 74 -1.98 -21.19 12.13
N GLU A 75 -2.39 -20.29 11.24
CA GLU A 75 -1.98 -20.27 9.82
C GLU A 75 -0.78 -19.37 9.51
N GLY A 76 -0.30 -18.64 10.52
CA GLY A 76 0.83 -17.72 10.41
C GLY A 76 0.39 -16.33 9.93
N TRP A 77 0.71 -15.32 10.73
CA TRP A 77 0.42 -13.92 10.41
C TRP A 77 1.41 -13.35 9.37
N SER A 78 0.89 -12.69 8.34
CA SER A 78 1.68 -11.93 7.37
C SER A 78 1.07 -10.54 7.16
N MET A 79 1.94 -9.52 7.18
CA MET A 79 1.57 -8.15 6.85
C MET A 79 1.41 -7.92 5.34
N ASP A 80 1.90 -8.86 4.51
CA ASP A 80 1.74 -8.79 3.06
C ASP A 80 0.37 -9.34 2.61
N THR A 81 -0.44 -9.84 3.54
CA THR A 81 -1.77 -10.34 3.24
C THR A 81 -2.70 -9.16 2.98
N VAL A 82 -3.15 -9.03 1.73
CA VAL A 82 -4.11 -8.02 1.32
C VAL A 82 -5.52 -8.58 1.43
N TYR A 83 -6.35 -7.94 2.25
CA TYR A 83 -7.78 -8.22 2.33
C TYR A 83 -8.55 -7.15 1.57
N THR A 84 -9.43 -7.59 0.67
CA THR A 84 -10.24 -6.69 -0.16
C THR A 84 -11.61 -6.40 0.42
N GLU A 85 -12.06 -7.21 1.37
CA GLU A 85 -13.36 -7.10 2.03
C GLU A 85 -13.30 -7.73 3.43
N VAL A 86 -14.21 -7.30 4.30
CA VAL A 86 -14.45 -7.94 5.60
C VAL A 86 -15.25 -9.21 5.38
N SER A 87 -14.78 -10.33 5.93
CA SER A 87 -15.47 -11.62 5.83
C SER A 87 -16.49 -11.80 6.95
N ALA A 88 -17.57 -12.54 6.66
CA ALA A 88 -18.66 -12.77 7.60
C ALA A 88 -18.31 -13.70 8.78
N ASP A 89 -17.16 -14.36 8.72
CA ASP A 89 -16.63 -15.24 9.77
C ASP A 89 -15.65 -14.54 10.72
N TRP A 90 -15.35 -13.26 10.47
CA TRP A 90 -14.49 -12.48 11.36
C TRP A 90 -15.27 -12.00 12.58
N ASN A 91 -14.57 -11.90 13.71
CA ASN A 91 -15.15 -11.36 14.94
C ASN A 91 -14.71 -9.92 15.10
N ASP A 92 -15.68 -9.04 15.27
CA ASP A 92 -15.45 -7.66 15.71
C ASP A 92 -15.06 -7.68 17.19
N ILE A 93 -13.96 -7.01 17.52
CA ILE A 93 -13.38 -6.98 18.86
C ILE A 93 -13.09 -5.56 19.35
N GLY A 94 -13.49 -4.53 18.59
CA GLY A 94 -13.22 -3.15 18.99
C GLY A 94 -13.32 -2.11 17.88
N GLU A 95 -12.92 -0.89 18.23
CA GLU A 95 -12.95 0.30 17.36
C GLU A 95 -11.54 0.93 17.27
N ILE A 96 -11.25 1.57 16.13
CA ILE A 96 -9.99 2.26 15.89
C ILE A 96 -10.11 3.70 16.37
N GLU A 97 -9.41 4.04 17.44
CA GLU A 97 -9.44 5.38 18.03
C GLU A 97 -8.48 6.36 17.36
N ASP A 98 -7.25 5.91 17.10
CA ASP A 98 -6.21 6.78 16.53
C ASP A 98 -5.15 6.02 15.72
N ILE A 99 -4.43 6.77 14.89
CA ILE A 99 -3.28 6.31 14.13
C ILE A 99 -2.00 6.89 14.72
N ILE A 100 -1.05 6.02 15.02
CA ILE A 100 0.22 6.42 15.63
C ILE A 100 1.27 6.59 14.55
N LEU A 101 1.83 7.81 14.47
CA LEU A 101 2.94 8.14 13.60
C LEU A 101 4.22 8.33 14.40
N ASN A 102 5.36 7.95 13.84
CA ASN A 102 6.65 8.37 14.35
C ASN A 102 7.00 9.81 13.90
N LYS A 103 8.12 10.36 14.38
CA LYS A 103 8.57 11.72 14.04
C LYS A 103 8.94 11.91 12.57
N SER A 104 9.17 10.85 11.81
CA SER A 104 9.35 10.90 10.35
C SER A 104 8.04 10.84 9.58
N GLY A 105 6.89 10.72 10.27
CA GLY A 105 5.56 10.66 9.66
C GLY A 105 5.15 9.26 9.20
N GLN A 106 5.92 8.22 9.55
CA GLN A 106 5.57 6.83 9.21
C GLN A 106 4.60 6.28 10.25
N MET A 107 3.59 5.56 9.78
CA MET A 107 2.68 4.80 10.64
C MET A 107 3.45 3.70 11.37
N ILE A 108 3.29 3.65 12.69
CA ILE A 108 3.89 2.62 13.54
C ILE A 108 2.85 1.76 14.26
N GLY A 109 1.58 2.14 14.23
CA GLY A 109 0.48 1.36 14.76
C GLY A 109 -0.82 2.13 14.85
N ILE A 110 -1.79 1.50 15.50
CA ILE A 110 -3.10 2.06 15.82
C ILE A 110 -3.31 2.06 17.33
N VAL A 111 -4.20 2.94 17.81
CA VAL A 111 -4.84 2.77 19.11
C VAL A 111 -6.20 2.13 18.84
N ALA A 112 -6.44 0.98 19.47
CA ALA A 112 -7.72 0.29 19.43
C ALA A 112 -8.40 0.39 20.80
N GLU A 113 -9.67 0.76 20.81
CA GLU A 113 -10.57 0.54 21.94
C GLU A 113 -11.04 -0.92 21.87
N VAL A 114 -10.85 -1.67 22.95
CA VAL A 114 -11.15 -3.10 23.02
C VAL A 114 -11.97 -3.40 24.27
N GLY A 115 -12.99 -4.24 24.09
CA GLY A 115 -13.83 -4.74 25.18
C GLY A 115 -14.77 -3.69 25.75
N GLY A 116 -15.18 -3.91 27.00
CA GLY A 116 -16.17 -3.06 27.67
C GLY A 116 -17.62 -3.42 27.33
N PHE A 117 -18.57 -2.80 28.05
CA PHE A 117 -20.00 -2.96 27.81
C PHE A 117 -20.65 -1.58 27.77
N LEU A 118 -21.09 -1.14 26.58
CA LEU A 118 -21.71 0.17 26.35
C LEU A 118 -20.77 1.34 26.74
N ASP A 119 -19.54 1.31 26.24
CA ASP A 119 -18.50 2.33 26.49
C ASP A 119 -18.16 2.47 27.98
N ILE A 120 -18.24 1.36 28.71
CA ILE A 120 -17.87 1.26 30.12
C ILE A 120 -16.84 0.16 30.26
N ALA A 121 -15.71 0.50 30.89
CA ALA A 121 -14.60 -0.40 31.15
C ALA A 121 -13.95 -0.95 29.86
N ASP A 122 -14.03 -0.15 28.80
CA ASP A 122 -13.23 -0.24 27.61
C ASP A 122 -11.74 -0.07 27.95
N LYS A 123 -10.90 -0.55 27.05
CA LYS A 123 -9.45 -0.42 27.17
C LYS A 123 -8.85 0.04 25.85
N HIS A 124 -8.05 1.08 25.95
CA HIS A 124 -7.27 1.58 24.83
C HIS A 124 -5.91 0.89 24.79
N VAL A 125 -5.57 0.28 23.64
CA VAL A 125 -4.30 -0.42 23.46
C VAL A 125 -3.63 -0.06 22.15
N MET A 126 -2.30 0.00 22.16
CA MET A 126 -1.51 0.23 20.95
C MET A 126 -1.21 -1.10 20.27
N ILE A 127 -1.67 -1.26 19.03
CA ILE A 127 -1.34 -2.42 18.19
C ILE A 127 -0.31 -1.99 17.13
N PRO A 128 0.87 -2.64 17.07
CA PRO A 128 1.89 -2.33 16.08
C PRO A 128 1.37 -2.53 14.65
N VAL A 129 1.85 -1.71 13.71
CA VAL A 129 1.47 -1.81 12.28
C VAL A 129 1.82 -3.19 11.69
N SER A 130 2.82 -3.89 12.25
CA SER A 130 3.20 -5.25 11.84
C SER A 130 2.17 -6.32 12.18
N ASP A 131 1.26 -6.01 13.11
CA ASP A 131 0.28 -6.95 13.67
C ASP A 131 -1.16 -6.62 13.24
N VAL A 132 -1.32 -5.72 12.27
CA VAL A 132 -2.61 -5.36 11.69
C VAL A 132 -2.53 -5.31 10.16
N ASN A 133 -3.62 -5.67 9.49
CA ASN A 133 -3.80 -5.53 8.05
C ASN A 133 -5.01 -4.65 7.78
N LEU A 134 -4.85 -3.63 6.94
CA LEU A 134 -5.93 -2.73 6.55
C LEU A 134 -6.87 -3.45 5.59
N VAL A 135 -8.17 -3.25 5.77
CA VAL A 135 -9.22 -3.89 4.98
C VAL A 135 -10.24 -2.85 4.55
N ALA A 136 -10.59 -2.83 3.26
CA ALA A 136 -11.66 -1.97 2.78
C ALA A 136 -13.01 -2.52 3.26
N VAL A 137 -13.84 -1.64 3.83
CA VAL A 137 -15.22 -1.94 4.21
C VAL A 137 -16.16 -1.45 3.11
N ASP A 138 -15.94 -0.22 2.65
CA ASP A 138 -16.60 0.37 1.48
C ASP A 138 -15.65 1.34 0.76
N ASP A 139 -16.17 2.12 -0.20
CA ASP A 139 -15.40 3.10 -0.99
C ASP A 139 -14.69 4.19 -0.15
N ARG A 140 -15.07 4.35 1.12
CA ARG A 140 -14.70 5.48 1.99
C ARG A 140 -14.43 5.10 3.44
N SER A 141 -14.50 3.83 3.80
CA SER A 141 -14.27 3.36 5.16
C SER A 141 -13.38 2.12 5.17
N TYR A 142 -12.55 2.03 6.20
CA TYR A 142 -11.60 0.96 6.40
C TYR A 142 -11.70 0.39 7.81
N ALA A 143 -11.33 -0.87 7.92
CA ALA A 143 -11.16 -1.59 9.17
C ALA A 143 -9.73 -2.14 9.26
N PHE A 144 -9.35 -2.60 10.45
CA PHE A 144 -8.15 -3.42 10.63
C PHE A 144 -8.54 -4.84 11.01
N VAL A 145 -7.82 -5.82 10.50
CA VAL A 145 -7.80 -7.17 11.07
C VAL A 145 -6.47 -7.38 11.78
N THR A 146 -6.48 -8.07 12.91
CA THR A 146 -5.28 -8.38 13.69
C THR A 146 -5.16 -9.88 13.97
N LYS A 147 -3.95 -10.32 14.31
CA LYS A 147 -3.70 -11.69 14.81
C LYS A 147 -4.18 -11.91 16.24
N PHE A 148 -4.29 -10.84 17.03
CA PHE A 148 -4.66 -10.93 18.42
C PHE A 148 -6.15 -11.23 18.56
N ASN A 149 -6.52 -11.97 19.61
CA ASN A 149 -7.90 -12.01 20.08
C ASN A 149 -8.16 -10.91 21.13
N GLU A 150 -9.43 -10.70 21.47
CA GLU A 150 -9.86 -9.68 22.44
C GLU A 150 -9.13 -9.83 23.80
N GLU A 151 -9.07 -11.03 24.36
CA GLU A 151 -8.44 -11.29 25.66
C GLU A 151 -6.93 -10.96 25.67
N GLU A 152 -6.24 -11.21 24.55
CA GLU A 152 -4.82 -10.87 24.38
C GLU A 152 -4.62 -9.35 24.38
N LEU A 153 -5.47 -8.63 23.64
CA LEU A 153 -5.46 -7.16 23.61
C LEU A 153 -5.77 -6.58 24.99
N GLU A 154 -6.77 -7.12 25.71
CA GLU A 154 -7.10 -6.71 27.07
C GLU A 154 -5.95 -6.92 28.07
N GLN A 155 -4.98 -7.79 27.76
CA GLN A 155 -3.78 -8.01 28.59
C GLN A 155 -2.61 -7.11 28.21
N MET A 156 -2.65 -6.43 27.06
CA MET A 156 -1.59 -5.52 26.63
C MET A 156 -1.50 -4.29 27.55
N LYS A 157 -0.41 -3.54 27.43
CA LYS A 157 -0.26 -2.29 28.18
C LYS A 157 -1.31 -1.28 27.69
N SER A 158 -2.11 -0.76 28.62
CA SER A 158 -3.06 0.31 28.32
C SER A 158 -2.32 1.55 27.84
N VAL A 159 -2.92 2.18 26.86
CA VAL A 159 -2.70 3.55 26.44
C VAL A 159 -3.67 4.43 27.23
N ASP A 160 -3.22 5.60 27.65
CA ASP A 160 -4.10 6.65 28.19
C ASP A 160 -4.30 7.66 27.07
N GLU A 161 -5.54 8.12 26.86
CA GLU A 161 -5.88 9.20 25.93
C GLU A 161 -5.21 10.54 26.34
N GLY A 162 -4.82 10.67 27.61
CA GLY A 162 -4.05 11.79 28.14
C GLY A 162 -2.58 11.76 27.73
N PHE A 163 -2.06 12.91 27.25
CA PHE A 163 -0.67 13.17 26.84
C PHE A 163 0.38 12.15 27.33
N TRP A 164 0.90 11.37 26.38
CA TRP A 164 2.02 10.46 26.53
C TRP A 164 3.25 11.16 27.12
N ASN A 165 3.50 10.99 28.42
CA ASN A 165 4.72 11.44 29.11
C ASN A 165 5.60 10.25 29.50
#